data_AF-A0A660N9X4-F1
#
_entry.id   AF-A0A660N9X4-F1
#
_cell.length_a   1.000
_cell.length_b   1.000
_cell.length_c   1.000
_cell.angle_alpha   90.00
_cell.angle_beta   90.00
_cell.angle_gamma   90.00
#
_symmetry.space_group_name_H-M   'P 1'
#
loop_
_entity.id
_entity.type
_entity.pdbx_description
1 polymer ?
#
loop_
_entity_poly.entity_id
_entity_poly.type
_entity_poly.pdbx_seq_one_letter_code
_entity_poly.pdbx_strand_id
1 'polypeptide(L)' 'MTRYTVYLPSHTHDPLAIGKIDYRPAANQAVLQLDGGGKETFYSVAAAMHSVQRRYPSAFLEDGE' A
#
# COMPACT_ATOMS: atom_id res chain seq x y z
N MET A 1 -6.80 -2.28 -13.77
CA MET A 1 -6.63 -1.68 -12.44
C MET A 1 -5.78 -2.67 -11.68
N THR A 2 -4.63 -2.23 -11.18
CA THR A 2 -3.70 -3.13 -10.49
C THR A 2 -3.89 -2.95 -9.01
N ARG A 3 -4.03 -4.05 -8.29
CA ARG A 3 -4.25 -4.01 -6.86
C ARG A 3 -3.00 -4.50 -6.17
N TYR A 4 -2.56 -3.76 -5.18
CA TYR A 4 -1.42 -4.11 -4.36
C TYR A 4 -1.86 -4.30 -2.93
N THR A 5 -1.23 -5.24 -2.24
CA THR A 5 -1.39 -5.40 -0.79
C THR A 5 -0.14 -4.86 -0.10
N VAL A 6 -0.37 -4.10 0.97
CA VAL A 6 0.68 -3.49 1.80
C VAL A 6 0.86 -4.36 3.03
N TYR A 7 2.10 -4.75 3.30
CA TYR A 7 2.46 -5.63 4.40
C TYR A 7 3.44 -4.99 5.36
N LEU A 8 3.35 -5.39 6.62
CA LEU A 8 4.41 -5.25 7.61
C LEU A 8 5.19 -6.56 7.71
N PRO A 9 6.53 -6.52 7.65
CA PRO A 9 7.34 -7.71 7.85
C PRO A 9 7.21 -8.17 9.30
N SER A 10 7.21 -9.49 9.48
CA SER A 10 7.31 -10.14 10.77
C SER A 10 8.47 -11.13 10.72
N HIS A 11 9.27 -11.19 11.78
CA HIS A 11 10.37 -12.15 11.88
C HIS A 11 9.92 -13.51 12.42
N THR A 12 8.71 -13.57 12.98
CA THR A 12 8.21 -14.74 13.72
C THR A 12 6.97 -15.36 13.09
N HIS A 13 6.33 -14.67 12.14
CA HIS A 13 5.09 -15.07 11.49
C HIS A 13 5.09 -14.59 10.04
N ASP A 14 4.04 -14.95 9.31
CA ASP A 14 3.78 -14.35 8.00
C ASP A 14 3.64 -12.82 8.08
N PRO A 15 3.98 -12.11 6.99
CA PRO A 15 3.79 -10.67 6.91
C PRO A 15 2.36 -10.25 7.21
N LEU A 16 2.20 -9.23 8.04
CA LEU A 16 0.87 -8.72 8.41
C LEU A 16 0.36 -7.80 7.31
N ALA A 17 -0.75 -8.16 6.65
CA ALA A 17 -1.44 -7.23 5.76
C ALA A 17 -1.96 -6.03 6.58
N ILE A 18 -1.62 -4.82 6.14
CA ILE A 18 -2.00 -3.57 6.82
C ILE A 18 -2.77 -2.60 5.93
N GLY A 19 -2.99 -2.97 4.67
CA GLY A 19 -3.73 -2.14 3.74
C GLY A 19 -3.55 -2.54 2.29
N LYS A 20 -4.11 -1.73 1.40
CA LYS A 20 -4.12 -1.97 -0.04
C LYS A 20 -3.90 -0.68 -0.81
N ILE A 21 -3.30 -0.79 -2.00
CA ILE A 21 -3.20 0.30 -2.96
C ILE A 21 -3.88 -0.13 -4.25
N ASP A 22 -4.91 0.61 -4.64
CA ASP A 22 -5.59 0.44 -5.92
C ASP A 22 -5.03 1.41 -6.94
N TYR A 23 -4.33 0.91 -7.95
CA TYR A 23 -3.71 1.73 -9.00
C TYR A 23 -4.50 1.71 -10.30
N ARG A 24 -4.75 2.91 -10.83
CA ARG A 24 -5.44 3.17 -12.09
C ARG A 24 -4.47 3.85 -13.06
N PRO A 25 -3.80 3.08 -13.95
CA PRO A 25 -2.81 3.63 -14.88
C PRO A 25 -3.38 4.73 -15.78
N ALA A 26 -4.62 4.57 -16.27
CA ALA A 26 -5.27 5.53 -17.16
C ALA A 26 -5.50 6.92 -16.54
N ALA A 27 -5.56 7.00 -15.21
CA ALA A 27 -5.75 8.25 -14.47
C ALA A 27 -4.50 8.67 -13.68
N ASN A 28 -3.40 7.90 -13.81
CA ASN A 28 -2.20 8.01 -12.98
C ASN A 28 -2.54 8.20 -11.49
N GLN A 29 -3.44 7.36 -10.97
CA GLN A 29 -4.04 7.52 -9.66
C GLN A 29 -3.82 6.25 -8.83
N ALA A 30 -3.27 6.40 -7.64
CA ALA A 30 -3.15 5.35 -6.62
C ALA A 30 -4.02 5.69 -5.41
N VAL A 31 -4.91 4.79 -5.02
CA VAL A 31 -5.76 4.97 -3.84
C VAL A 31 -5.25 4.04 -2.73
N LEU A 32 -4.66 4.62 -1.69
CA LEU A 32 -4.22 3.90 -0.49
C LEU A 32 -5.39 3.76 0.48
N GLN A 33 -5.56 2.57 1.02
CA GLN A 33 -6.48 2.29 2.12
C GLN A 33 -5.76 1.43 3.16
N LEU A 34 -5.39 2.02 4.29
CA LEU A 34 -4.80 1.32 5.43
C LEU A 34 -5.90 0.80 6.36
N ASP A 35 -5.63 -0.30 7.05
CA ASP A 35 -6.55 -0.86 8.04
C ASP A 35 -6.76 0.13 9.19
N GLY A 36 -8.04 0.42 9.50
CA GLY A 36 -8.42 1.45 10.47
C GLY A 36 -8.18 2.89 10.00
N GLY A 37 -7.70 3.10 8.77
CA GLY A 37 -7.49 4.41 8.16
C GLY A 37 -8.56 4.79 7.12
N GLY A 38 -8.55 6.07 6.73
CA GLY A 38 -9.32 6.56 5.58
C GLY A 38 -8.69 6.18 4.25
N LYS A 39 -9.39 6.50 3.15
CA LYS A 39 -8.83 6.41 1.80
C LYS A 39 -8.04 7.68 1.48
N GLU A 40 -6.83 7.51 0.98
CA GLU A 40 -5.97 8.61 0.54
C GLU A 40 -5.62 8.43 -0.94
N THR A 41 -5.57 9.53 -1.70
CA THR A 41 -5.28 9.50 -3.14
C THR A 41 -3.90 10.08 -3.42
N PHE A 42 -3.13 9.39 -4.26
CA PHE A 42 -1.78 9.74 -4.66
C PHE A 42 -1.64 9.67 -6.19
N TYR A 43 -0.63 10.34 -6.73
CA TYR A 43 -0.32 10.34 -8.17
C TYR A 43 0.47 9.11 -8.63
N SER A 44 0.89 8.23 -7.72
CA SER A 44 1.59 6.98 -8.04
C SER A 44 1.60 6.02 -6.86
N VAL A 45 1.83 4.73 -7.14
CA VAL A 45 2.04 3.70 -6.11
C VAL A 45 3.24 4.05 -5.23
N ALA A 46 4.32 4.57 -5.82
CA ALA A 46 5.51 4.98 -5.09
C ALA A 46 5.22 6.11 -4.09
N ALA A 47 4.41 7.10 -4.47
CA ALA A 47 4.01 8.19 -3.56
C ALA A 47 3.14 7.67 -2.41
N ALA A 48 2.21 6.75 -2.70
CA ALA A 48 1.42 6.09 -1.68
C ALA A 48 2.32 5.30 -0.70
N MET A 49 3.25 4.48 -1.21
CA MET A 49 4.20 3.72 -0.39
C MET A 49 5.12 4.60 0.44
N HIS A 50 5.60 5.72 -0.10
CA HIS A 50 6.39 6.68 0.67
C HIS A 50 5.59 7.23 1.86
N SER A 51 4.28 7.49 1.68
CA SER A 51 3.43 7.90 2.80
C SER A 51 3.29 6.79 3.86
N VAL A 52 3.08 5.54 3.43
CA VAL A 52 3.04 4.37 4.32
C VAL A 52 4.35 4.24 5.09
N GLN A 53 5.49 4.30 4.41
CA GLN A 53 6.82 4.10 5.00
C GLN A 53 7.20 5.19 6.00
N ARG A 54 6.66 6.40 5.89
CA ARG A 54 6.81 7.41 6.95
C ARG A 54 6.21 6.97 8.29
N ARG A 55 5.14 6.17 8.27
CA ARG A 55 4.50 5.61 9.48
C ARG A 55 5.02 4.21 9.82
N TYR A 56 5.37 3.44 8.81
CA TYR A 56 5.77 2.04 8.89
C TYR A 56 7.02 1.80 8.03
N PRO A 57 8.24 2.14 8.51
CA PRO A 57 9.45 2.20 7.69
C PRO A 57 9.79 0.91 6.93
N SER A 58 9.43 -0.23 7.51
CA SER A 58 9.71 -1.55 6.96
C SER A 58 8.59 -2.08 6.06
N ALA A 59 7.51 -1.31 5.85
CA ALA A 59 6.38 -1.76 5.05
C ALA A 59 6.79 -1.97 3.59
N PHE A 60 6.26 -3.04 3.00
CA PHE A 60 6.52 -3.42 1.63
C PHE A 60 5.21 -3.73 0.89
N LEU A 61 5.33 -3.85 -0.43
CA LEU A 61 4.22 -3.98 -1.35
C LEU A 61 4.37 -5.31 -2.08
N GLU A 62 3.27 -6.07 -2.20
CA GLU A 62 3.18 -7.19 -3.15
C GLU A 62 2.04 -6.94 -4.13
N ASP A 63 2.24 -7.40 -5.36
CA ASP A 63 1.20 -7.43 -6.39
C ASP A 63 0.12 -8.43 -5.95
N GLY A 64 -1.10 -7.94 -5.77
CA GLY A 64 -2.25 -8.79 -5.57
C GLY A 64 -2.75 -9.22 -6.94
N GLU A 65 -2.72 -10.53 -7.16
CA GLU A 65 -3.17 -11.23 -8.39
C GLU A 65 -4.37 -10.57 -9.11
#